data_AF-A0A4Y8DF65-F1
#
_entry.id   AF-A0A4Y8DF65-F1
#
_cell.length_a   1.000
_cell.length_b   1.000
_cell.length_c   1.000
_cell.angle_alpha   90.00
_cell.angle_beta   90.00
_cell.angle_gamma   90.00
#
_symmetry.space_group_name_H-M   'P 1'
#
loop_
_entity.id
_entity.type
_entity.pdbx_description
1 polymer ?
#
loop_
_entity_poly.entity_id
_entity_poly.type
_entity_poly.pdbx_seq_one_letter_code
_entity_poly.pdbx_strand_id
1 'polypeptide(L)'
;MTVSINQADLHSVQGFFWDLTERIGIKRFDFSPANSENEKKLTIQAHCRITERLLKLLNEEPNNETVSLVGYELEFLPHHIGEVKKALLLDKGKVEGLAFQVIAKILVDLLSDAEAIEKFCDISGKMPYSWWRNVSLNNIRDFLRDERTIAQLEPKERRWVNVNTILEEKADFYRPITLMVAKKWLQDTSRTWNAYNSYEWVNKLVDIEELYDDDINDTKIDSPRLDSTYSARMRKRILSRATWARKALNLDEESLWYERISQTFYEANESKMAIEYFNKAKSFAFYYWTVNEYLALAYSQSRSLDDDSWRECASYELESAITALKSMQMENKSSEDERSDSLARILDLNQALFRNLAQLTLW
;
A
#
# COMPACT_ATOMS: atom_id res chain seq x y z
N MET A 1 -21.13 26.41 -6.94
CA MET A 1 -21.85 26.20 -8.21
C MET A 1 -22.10 24.70 -8.30
N THR A 2 -23.36 24.27 -8.31
CA THR A 2 -23.73 22.85 -8.29
C THR A 2 -24.34 22.51 -9.65
N VAL A 3 -23.74 21.58 -10.39
CA VAL A 3 -24.29 21.06 -11.65
C VAL A 3 -24.98 19.73 -11.34
N SER A 4 -26.28 19.66 -11.55
CA SER A 4 -27.06 18.44 -11.36
C SER A 4 -27.42 17.85 -12.72
N ILE A 5 -26.87 16.67 -13.02
CA ILE A 5 -27.18 15.90 -14.23
C ILE A 5 -28.20 14.83 -13.85
N ASN A 6 -29.41 14.93 -14.40
CA ASN A 6 -30.48 13.97 -14.17
C ASN A 6 -30.73 13.15 -15.43
N GLN A 7 -30.95 11.84 -15.29
CA GLN A 7 -31.37 10.94 -16.37
C GLN A 7 -30.41 10.88 -17.58
N ALA A 8 -29.11 11.07 -17.37
CA ALA A 8 -28.10 10.87 -18.42
C ALA A 8 -27.53 9.45 -18.33
N ASP A 9 -27.33 8.81 -19.48
CA ASP A 9 -26.53 7.59 -19.56
C ASP A 9 -25.05 7.90 -19.29
N LEU A 10 -24.29 6.88 -18.88
CA LEU A 10 -22.89 7.03 -18.48
C LEU A 10 -22.04 7.68 -19.58
N HIS A 11 -22.30 7.37 -20.86
CA HIS A 11 -21.52 7.93 -21.97
C HIS A 11 -21.79 9.42 -22.15
N SER A 12 -23.05 9.84 -22.06
CA SER A 12 -23.42 11.27 -22.10
C SER A 12 -22.77 12.06 -20.97
N VAL A 13 -22.71 11.49 -19.76
CA VAL A 13 -22.04 12.11 -18.60
C VAL A 13 -20.53 12.21 -18.82
N GLN A 14 -19.90 11.14 -19.30
CA GLN A 14 -18.46 11.11 -19.60
C GLN A 14 -18.09 12.12 -20.69
N GLY A 15 -18.86 12.19 -21.77
CA GLY A 15 -18.67 13.17 -22.84
C GLY A 15 -18.79 14.61 -22.33
N PHE A 16 -19.81 14.89 -21.52
CA PHE A 16 -19.99 16.21 -20.91
C PHE A 16 -18.77 16.64 -20.06
N PHE A 17 -18.26 15.76 -19.20
CA PHE A 17 -17.09 16.07 -18.38
C PHE A 17 -15.81 16.17 -19.21
N TRP A 18 -15.70 15.40 -20.29
CA TRP A 18 -14.60 15.52 -21.24
C TRP A 18 -14.61 16.88 -21.95
N ASP A 19 -15.72 17.28 -22.54
CA ASP A 19 -15.88 18.57 -23.23
C ASP A 19 -15.66 19.74 -22.26
N LEU A 20 -16.08 19.58 -21.00
CA LEU A 20 -15.81 20.55 -19.95
C LEU A 20 -14.31 20.66 -19.64
N THR A 21 -13.60 19.53 -19.59
CA THR A 21 -12.15 19.49 -19.35
C THR A 21 -11.38 20.09 -20.53
N GLU A 22 -11.77 19.77 -21.77
CA GLU A 22 -11.23 20.40 -22.98
C GLU A 22 -11.52 21.90 -23.02
N ARG A 23 -12.68 22.36 -22.55
CA ARG A 23 -12.98 23.80 -22.48
C ARG A 23 -12.06 24.53 -21.52
N ILE A 24 -11.83 23.95 -20.35
CA ILE A 24 -10.96 24.53 -19.31
C ILE A 24 -9.50 24.54 -19.79
N GLY A 25 -9.06 23.50 -20.51
CA GLY A 25 -7.67 23.38 -20.98
C GLY A 25 -7.35 24.00 -22.36
N ILE A 26 -8.29 23.96 -23.31
CA ILE A 26 -8.05 24.16 -24.75
C ILE A 26 -8.99 25.20 -25.39
N LYS A 27 -10.00 25.73 -24.65
CA LYS A 27 -10.99 26.71 -25.15
C LYS A 27 -11.76 26.27 -26.41
N ARG A 28 -11.97 24.96 -26.62
CA ARG A 28 -12.89 24.42 -27.63
C ARG A 28 -14.09 23.75 -26.97
N PHE A 29 -15.25 23.87 -27.61
CA PHE A 29 -16.50 23.24 -27.20
C PHE A 29 -17.20 22.75 -28.46
N ASP A 30 -17.28 21.43 -28.65
CA ASP A 30 -17.85 20.84 -29.85
C ASP A 30 -18.67 19.58 -29.50
N PHE A 31 -19.98 19.74 -29.41
CA PHE A 31 -20.94 18.65 -29.15
C PHE A 31 -21.25 17.81 -30.40
N SER A 32 -20.25 17.59 -31.24
CA SER A 32 -20.43 16.81 -32.45
C SER A 32 -20.80 15.37 -32.07
N PRO A 33 -21.84 14.78 -32.69
CA PRO A 33 -22.31 13.45 -32.33
C PRO A 33 -21.18 12.44 -32.51
N ALA A 34 -21.02 11.63 -31.47
CA ALA A 34 -20.03 10.58 -31.37
C ALA A 34 -20.17 9.57 -32.53
N ASN A 35 -19.28 9.66 -33.52
CA ASN A 35 -18.99 8.52 -34.38
C ASN A 35 -18.10 7.55 -33.59
N SER A 36 -18.30 6.23 -33.73
CA SER A 36 -17.61 5.19 -32.94
C SER A 36 -16.07 5.25 -33.00
N GLU A 37 -15.52 5.84 -34.06
CA GLU A 37 -14.08 6.08 -34.21
C GLU A 37 -13.59 7.28 -33.37
N ASN A 38 -14.42 8.33 -33.25
CA ASN A 38 -14.15 9.48 -32.39
C ASN A 38 -14.31 9.10 -30.90
N GLU A 39 -15.28 8.26 -30.53
CA GLU A 39 -15.46 7.79 -29.14
C GLU A 39 -14.25 7.02 -28.61
N LYS A 40 -13.70 6.12 -29.42
CA LYS A 40 -12.48 5.39 -29.07
C LYS A 40 -11.31 6.34 -28.88
N LYS A 41 -11.17 7.33 -29.76
CA LYS A 41 -10.11 8.34 -29.67
C LYS A 41 -10.24 9.24 -28.43
N LEU A 42 -11.47 9.66 -28.09
CA LEU A 42 -11.76 10.46 -26.89
C LEU A 42 -11.46 9.67 -25.61
N THR A 43 -11.89 8.41 -25.54
CA THR A 43 -11.61 7.52 -24.41
C THR A 43 -10.09 7.31 -24.21
N ILE A 44 -9.36 7.13 -25.31
CA ILE A 44 -7.90 7.01 -25.31
C ILE A 44 -7.24 8.28 -24.75
N GLN A 45 -7.64 9.45 -25.24
CA GLN A 45 -7.08 10.73 -24.78
C GLN A 45 -7.43 10.98 -23.31
N ALA A 46 -8.61 10.57 -22.85
CA ALA A 46 -9.00 10.65 -21.46
C ALA A 46 -8.09 9.82 -20.55
N HIS A 47 -7.84 8.55 -20.89
CA HIS A 47 -6.93 7.73 -20.10
C HIS A 47 -5.50 8.27 -20.10
N CYS A 48 -5.01 8.83 -21.22
CA CYS A 48 -3.70 9.48 -21.24
C CYS A 48 -3.65 10.70 -20.30
N ARG A 49 -4.65 11.59 -20.37
CA ARG A 49 -4.73 12.79 -19.52
C ARG A 49 -4.90 12.45 -18.04
N ILE A 50 -5.75 11.47 -17.73
CA ILE A 50 -5.94 10.98 -16.37
C ILE A 50 -4.63 10.40 -15.85
N THR A 51 -3.98 9.51 -16.62
CA THR A 51 -2.70 8.90 -16.20
C THR A 51 -1.60 9.94 -16.01
N GLU A 52 -1.47 10.90 -16.94
CA GLU A 52 -0.51 12.00 -16.81
C GLU A 52 -0.80 12.84 -15.55
N ARG A 53 -2.07 13.15 -15.28
CA ARG A 53 -2.46 13.93 -14.11
C ARG A 53 -2.20 13.17 -12.81
N LEU A 54 -2.51 11.87 -12.77
CA LEU A 54 -2.23 11.03 -11.61
C LEU A 54 -0.71 10.94 -11.37
N LEU A 55 0.06 10.61 -12.39
CA LEU A 55 1.52 10.55 -12.24
C LEU A 55 2.14 11.89 -11.79
N LYS A 56 1.61 13.03 -12.26
CA LYS A 56 2.02 14.36 -11.79
C LYS A 56 1.65 14.60 -10.33
N LEU A 57 0.44 14.25 -9.93
CA LEU A 57 -0.01 14.36 -8.54
C LEU A 57 0.90 13.53 -7.63
N LEU A 58 1.23 12.28 -7.99
CA LEU A 58 2.17 11.44 -7.25
C LEU A 58 3.60 11.98 -7.17
N ASN A 59 3.96 12.95 -7.99
CA ASN A 59 5.28 13.59 -7.93
C ASN A 59 5.26 14.89 -7.10
N GLU A 60 4.12 15.57 -7.04
CA GLU A 60 3.93 16.82 -6.29
C GLU A 60 3.69 16.59 -4.78
N GLU A 61 3.75 17.63 -3.95
CA GLU A 61 3.37 17.52 -2.54
C GLU A 61 1.85 17.46 -2.37
N PRO A 62 1.32 16.54 -1.54
CA PRO A 62 -0.10 16.53 -1.21
C PRO A 62 -0.52 17.85 -0.55
N ASN A 63 -1.64 18.41 -0.99
CA ASN A 63 -2.25 19.60 -0.39
C ASN A 63 -3.74 19.35 -0.11
N ASN A 64 -4.41 20.29 0.55
CA ASN A 64 -5.81 20.12 0.95
C ASN A 64 -6.78 19.83 -0.23
N GLU A 65 -6.41 20.18 -1.46
CA GLU A 65 -7.21 19.92 -2.66
C GLU A 65 -6.91 18.53 -3.26
N THR A 66 -5.68 18.03 -3.13
CA THR A 66 -5.23 16.78 -3.74
C THR A 66 -5.30 15.57 -2.81
N VAL A 67 -5.30 15.77 -1.49
CA VAL A 67 -5.37 14.70 -0.46
C VAL A 67 -6.56 13.75 -0.69
N SER A 68 -7.72 14.26 -1.09
CA SER A 68 -8.90 13.41 -1.35
C SER A 68 -8.77 12.52 -2.59
N LEU A 69 -7.84 12.83 -3.51
CA LEU A 69 -7.61 12.05 -4.73
C LEU A 69 -6.62 10.91 -4.53
N VAL A 70 -5.80 10.97 -3.47
CA VAL A 70 -4.72 10.01 -3.19
C VAL A 70 -5.21 8.56 -3.15
N GLY A 71 -6.35 8.31 -2.51
CA GLY A 71 -6.93 6.97 -2.44
C GLY A 71 -7.32 6.41 -3.81
N TYR A 72 -7.90 7.25 -4.68
CA TYR A 72 -8.24 6.86 -6.05
C TYR A 72 -6.98 6.61 -6.87
N GLU A 73 -6.03 7.51 -6.77
CA GLU A 73 -4.78 7.49 -7.51
C GLU A 73 -3.96 6.23 -7.24
N LEU A 74 -3.70 5.94 -5.97
CA LEU A 74 -2.98 4.73 -5.58
C LEU A 74 -3.76 3.47 -5.98
N GLU A 75 -5.09 3.46 -5.93
CA GLU A 75 -5.87 2.25 -6.27
C GLU A 75 -5.91 1.98 -7.78
N PHE A 76 -6.06 3.02 -8.61
CA PHE A 76 -6.42 2.90 -10.03
C PHE A 76 -5.31 3.24 -11.03
N LEU A 77 -4.16 3.79 -10.60
CA LEU A 77 -3.05 4.08 -11.51
C LEU A 77 -2.65 2.89 -12.41
N PRO A 78 -2.44 1.65 -11.89
CA PRO A 78 -2.09 0.52 -12.74
C PRO A 78 -3.14 0.16 -13.79
N HIS A 79 -4.41 0.42 -13.49
CA HIS A 79 -5.51 0.22 -14.45
C HIS A 79 -5.41 1.24 -15.58
N HIS A 80 -5.22 2.52 -15.25
CA HIS A 80 -5.10 3.58 -16.26
C HIS A 80 -3.87 3.41 -17.15
N ILE A 81 -2.73 2.98 -16.60
CA ILE A 81 -1.55 2.62 -17.40
C ILE A 81 -1.89 1.53 -18.43
N GLY A 82 -2.67 0.52 -18.04
CA GLY A 82 -3.15 -0.52 -18.94
C GLY A 82 -4.03 0.01 -20.09
N GLU A 83 -4.91 0.95 -19.81
CA GLU A 83 -5.76 1.58 -20.83
C GLU A 83 -4.94 2.47 -21.79
N VAL A 84 -3.95 3.21 -21.27
CA VAL A 84 -2.99 3.94 -22.10
C VAL A 84 -2.21 2.98 -23.01
N LYS A 85 -1.80 1.81 -22.52
CA LYS A 85 -1.14 0.81 -23.36
C LYS A 85 -2.05 0.32 -24.50
N LYS A 86 -3.29 -0.06 -24.19
CA LYS A 86 -4.27 -0.52 -25.19
C LYS A 86 -4.50 0.55 -26.26
N ALA A 87 -4.56 1.81 -25.84
CA ALA A 87 -4.68 2.94 -26.74
C ALA A 87 -3.55 3.02 -27.79
N LEU A 88 -2.31 2.81 -27.37
CA LEU A 88 -1.14 2.86 -28.27
C LEU A 88 -1.14 1.74 -29.31
N LEU A 89 -1.70 0.58 -28.97
CA LEU A 89 -1.89 -0.52 -29.90
C LEU A 89 -2.97 -0.20 -30.94
N LEU A 90 -4.03 0.50 -30.54
CA LEU A 90 -5.16 0.83 -31.40
C LEU A 90 -4.89 1.99 -32.35
N ASP A 91 -4.20 3.05 -31.90
CA ASP A 91 -4.05 4.29 -32.69
C ASP A 91 -2.85 4.26 -33.66
N LYS A 92 -2.21 3.09 -33.86
CA LYS A 92 -1.02 2.92 -34.72
C LYS A 92 0.06 4.03 -34.55
N GLY A 93 0.18 4.59 -33.35
CA GLY A 93 1.16 5.66 -33.05
C GLY A 93 0.75 7.10 -33.40
N LYS A 94 -0.55 7.41 -33.58
CA LYS A 94 -1.02 8.81 -33.73
C LYS A 94 -1.27 9.55 -32.40
N VAL A 95 -1.23 8.87 -31.26
CA VAL A 95 -1.24 9.51 -29.93
C VAL A 95 0.03 10.35 -29.79
N GLU A 96 -0.11 11.58 -29.29
CA GLU A 96 0.99 12.53 -29.10
C GLU A 96 2.17 11.89 -28.35
N GLY A 97 3.27 11.61 -29.05
CA GLY A 97 4.45 10.94 -28.48
C GLY A 97 5.02 11.63 -27.24
N LEU A 98 4.79 12.94 -27.10
CA LEU A 98 5.18 13.74 -25.93
C LEU A 98 4.42 13.35 -24.66
N ALA A 99 3.10 13.14 -24.73
CA ALA A 99 2.31 12.74 -23.56
C ALA A 99 2.75 11.36 -23.05
N PHE A 100 3.06 10.47 -23.98
CA PHE A 100 3.54 9.14 -23.69
C PHE A 100 4.96 9.13 -23.10
N GLN A 101 5.86 9.94 -23.63
CA GLN A 101 7.19 10.16 -23.05
C GLN A 101 7.10 10.64 -21.59
N VAL A 102 6.22 11.60 -21.31
CA VAL A 102 6.00 12.12 -19.96
C VAL A 102 5.48 11.02 -19.02
N ILE A 103 4.50 10.24 -19.44
CA ILE A 103 3.96 9.13 -18.64
C ILE A 103 5.05 8.08 -18.37
N ALA A 104 5.80 7.68 -19.40
CA ALA A 104 6.85 6.67 -19.27
C ALA A 104 7.95 7.12 -18.30
N LYS A 105 8.40 8.36 -18.43
CA LYS A 105 9.40 8.95 -17.55
C LYS A 105 8.93 8.99 -16.10
N ILE A 106 7.77 9.59 -15.83
CA ILE A 106 7.28 9.73 -14.45
C ILE A 106 7.02 8.36 -13.83
N LEU A 107 6.53 7.38 -14.59
CA LEU A 107 6.35 6.02 -14.09
C LEU A 107 7.70 5.38 -13.69
N VAL A 108 8.75 5.53 -14.51
CA VAL A 108 10.08 5.01 -14.17
C VAL A 108 10.63 5.73 -12.93
N ASP A 109 10.50 7.05 -12.86
CA ASP A 109 10.92 7.83 -11.69
C ASP A 109 10.22 7.31 -10.43
N LEU A 110 8.89 7.16 -10.48
CA LEU A 110 8.05 6.66 -9.39
C LEU A 110 8.41 5.24 -8.91
N LEU A 111 8.72 4.33 -9.85
CA LEU A 111 9.09 2.95 -9.51
C LEU A 111 10.54 2.83 -9.03
N SER A 112 11.41 3.73 -9.50
CA SER A 112 12.83 3.75 -9.13
C SER A 112 13.10 4.44 -7.80
N ASP A 113 12.24 5.36 -7.39
CA ASP A 113 12.32 6.13 -6.16
C ASP A 113 11.02 6.01 -5.35
N ALA A 114 11.08 5.20 -4.29
CA ALA A 114 9.92 4.92 -3.46
C ALA A 114 9.49 6.11 -2.57
N GLU A 115 10.35 7.11 -2.36
CA GLU A 115 10.03 8.27 -1.50
C GLU A 115 8.82 9.05 -2.04
N ALA A 116 8.69 9.13 -3.37
CA ALA A 116 7.57 9.78 -4.03
C ALA A 116 6.23 9.11 -3.71
N ILE A 117 6.18 7.77 -3.62
CA ILE A 117 4.98 7.02 -3.23
C ILE A 117 4.75 7.06 -1.72
N GLU A 118 5.83 7.05 -0.93
CA GLU A 118 5.76 6.95 0.54
C GLU A 118 4.85 8.01 1.15
N LYS A 119 5.03 9.28 0.77
CA LYS A 119 4.24 10.42 1.27
C LYS A 119 2.74 10.28 1.01
N PHE A 120 2.36 9.60 -0.07
CA PHE A 120 0.95 9.34 -0.41
C PHE A 120 0.41 8.13 0.33
N CYS A 121 1.23 7.09 0.50
CA CYS A 121 0.86 5.94 1.30
C CYS A 121 0.74 6.27 2.79
N ASP A 122 1.48 7.26 3.30
CA ASP A 122 1.33 7.77 4.66
C ASP A 122 -0.05 8.41 4.87
N ILE A 123 -0.64 9.02 3.84
CA ILE A 123 -2.01 9.58 3.89
C ILE A 123 -3.06 8.46 3.88
N SER A 124 -2.87 7.42 3.05
CA SER A 124 -3.82 6.31 2.94
C SER A 124 -3.65 5.24 4.02
N GLY A 125 -2.53 5.25 4.75
CA GLY A 125 -2.11 4.23 5.72
C GLY A 125 -1.82 2.86 5.11
N LYS A 126 -1.71 2.75 3.77
CA LYS A 126 -1.43 1.48 3.08
C LYS A 126 -0.99 1.65 1.64
N MET A 127 -0.20 0.69 1.17
CA MET A 127 -0.02 0.44 -0.25
C MET A 127 -1.15 -0.47 -0.80
N PRO A 128 -1.86 -0.09 -1.87
CA PRO A 128 -2.99 -0.88 -2.36
C PRO A 128 -2.61 -2.22 -2.99
N TYR A 129 -3.33 -3.27 -2.60
CA TYR A 129 -3.16 -4.61 -3.18
C TYR A 129 -3.50 -4.68 -4.68
N SER A 130 -4.20 -3.68 -5.23
CA SER A 130 -4.55 -3.62 -6.66
C SER A 130 -3.34 -3.68 -7.59
N TRP A 131 -2.16 -3.23 -7.14
CA TRP A 131 -0.90 -3.26 -7.90
C TRP A 131 -0.38 -4.68 -8.15
N TRP A 132 -0.68 -5.60 -7.24
CA TRP A 132 -0.30 -7.02 -7.34
C TRP A 132 -1.30 -7.88 -8.09
N ARG A 133 -2.44 -7.32 -8.53
CA ARG A 133 -3.36 -8.07 -9.41
C ARG A 133 -2.62 -8.40 -10.71
N ASN A 134 -2.74 -9.63 -11.19
CA ASN A 134 -2.07 -10.10 -12.40
C ASN A 134 -2.26 -9.13 -13.59
N VAL A 135 -3.47 -8.59 -13.74
CA VAL A 135 -3.77 -7.58 -14.78
C VAL A 135 -2.94 -6.31 -14.59
N SER A 136 -2.87 -5.76 -13.39
CA SER A 136 -2.11 -4.54 -13.06
C SER A 136 -0.61 -4.73 -13.24
N LEU A 137 -0.08 -5.84 -12.73
CA LEU A 137 1.33 -6.20 -12.83
C LEU A 137 1.75 -6.39 -14.30
N ASN A 138 0.94 -7.09 -15.11
CA ASN A 138 1.18 -7.22 -16.54
C ASN A 138 1.03 -5.88 -17.28
N ASN A 139 0.05 -5.05 -16.92
CA ASN A 139 -0.12 -3.74 -17.54
C ASN A 139 1.13 -2.87 -17.36
N ILE A 140 1.67 -2.80 -16.13
CA ILE A 140 2.88 -2.02 -15.84
C ILE A 140 4.10 -2.64 -16.53
N ARG A 141 4.30 -3.96 -16.37
CA ARG A 141 5.44 -4.66 -16.99
C ARG A 141 5.47 -4.47 -18.49
N ASP A 142 4.36 -4.76 -19.16
CA ASP A 142 4.32 -4.69 -20.62
C ASP A 142 4.42 -3.25 -21.12
N PHE A 143 3.90 -2.28 -20.36
CA PHE A 143 4.06 -0.87 -20.67
C PHE A 143 5.54 -0.50 -20.64
N LEU A 144 6.28 -0.91 -19.60
CA LEU A 144 7.72 -0.64 -19.49
C LEU A 144 8.54 -1.34 -20.58
N ARG A 145 8.13 -2.54 -21.03
CA ARG A 145 8.83 -3.33 -22.05
C ARG A 145 8.47 -2.96 -23.50
N ASP A 146 7.43 -2.17 -23.75
CA ASP A 146 7.07 -1.79 -25.11
C ASP A 146 8.20 -0.96 -25.75
N GLU A 147 8.62 -1.35 -26.95
CA GLU A 147 9.76 -0.73 -27.66
C GLU A 147 9.55 0.78 -27.88
N ARG A 148 8.30 1.21 -28.06
CA ARG A 148 7.96 2.63 -28.21
C ARG A 148 8.11 3.34 -26.89
N THR A 149 7.78 2.73 -25.76
CA THR A 149 8.05 3.27 -24.41
C THR A 149 9.54 3.47 -24.24
N ILE A 150 10.31 2.40 -24.48
CA ILE A 150 11.77 2.40 -24.33
C ILE A 150 12.40 3.48 -25.20
N ALA A 151 11.92 3.67 -26.44
CA ALA A 151 12.44 4.69 -27.35
C ALA A 151 12.25 6.13 -26.85
N GLN A 152 11.28 6.39 -25.96
CA GLN A 152 11.05 7.73 -25.37
C GLN A 152 11.90 8.01 -24.12
N LEU A 153 12.51 6.98 -23.53
CA LEU A 153 13.24 7.08 -22.26
C LEU A 153 14.70 7.50 -22.46
N GLU A 154 15.22 8.26 -21.51
CA GLU A 154 16.62 8.65 -21.45
C GLU A 154 17.53 7.42 -21.22
N PRO A 155 18.83 7.47 -21.57
CA PRO A 155 19.73 6.33 -21.41
C PRO A 155 19.76 5.73 -19.99
N LYS A 156 19.64 6.56 -18.95
CA LYS A 156 19.59 6.12 -17.54
C LYS A 156 18.31 5.34 -17.25
N GLU A 157 17.16 5.88 -17.64
CA GLU A 157 15.83 5.29 -17.46
C GLU A 157 15.72 3.96 -18.22
N ARG A 158 16.17 3.94 -19.49
CA ARG A 158 16.24 2.71 -20.30
C ARG A 158 17.07 1.63 -19.63
N ARG A 159 18.24 1.99 -19.08
CA ARG A 159 19.09 1.02 -18.36
C ARG A 159 18.39 0.48 -17.13
N TRP A 160 17.68 1.33 -16.38
CA TRP A 160 16.92 0.89 -15.21
C TRP A 160 15.80 -0.08 -15.60
N VAL A 161 15.00 0.26 -16.61
CA VAL A 161 13.93 -0.63 -17.13
C VAL A 161 14.53 -1.95 -17.58
N ASN A 162 15.55 -1.90 -18.42
CA ASN A 162 16.21 -3.09 -18.93
C ASN A 162 16.82 -3.98 -17.86
N VAL A 163 17.14 -3.49 -16.66
CA VAL A 163 17.64 -4.31 -15.55
C VAL A 163 16.48 -4.89 -14.73
N ASN A 164 15.42 -4.12 -14.51
CA ASN A 164 14.32 -4.47 -13.61
C ASN A 164 13.15 -5.19 -14.31
N THR A 165 13.22 -5.38 -15.63
CA THR A 165 12.21 -6.12 -16.41
C THR A 165 12.82 -7.24 -17.27
N ILE A 166 14.06 -7.69 -16.98
CA ILE A 166 14.76 -8.74 -17.77
C ILE A 166 13.97 -10.04 -17.76
N LEU A 167 13.66 -10.51 -16.55
CA LEU A 167 12.96 -11.76 -16.33
C LEU A 167 11.47 -11.47 -16.33
N GLU A 168 10.76 -12.03 -17.29
CA GLU A 168 9.35 -11.75 -17.52
C GLU A 168 8.50 -12.09 -16.31
N GLU A 169 8.93 -13.06 -15.54
CA GLU A 169 8.18 -13.55 -14.41
C GLU A 169 8.51 -12.82 -13.11
N LYS A 170 9.67 -12.15 -13.03
CA LYS A 170 10.03 -11.33 -11.86
C LYS A 170 9.25 -10.01 -11.86
N ALA A 171 9.21 -9.40 -10.68
CA ALA A 171 8.60 -8.10 -10.43
C ALA A 171 9.60 -7.14 -9.79
N ASP A 172 10.86 -7.22 -10.22
CA ASP A 172 11.98 -6.47 -9.63
C ASP A 172 11.78 -4.94 -9.69
N PHE A 173 11.01 -4.46 -10.68
CA PHE A 173 10.59 -3.06 -10.77
C PHE A 173 9.73 -2.58 -9.59
N TYR A 174 9.17 -3.47 -8.76
CA TYR A 174 8.53 -3.11 -7.49
C TYR A 174 9.43 -3.21 -6.28
N ARG A 175 10.68 -3.69 -6.43
CA ARG A 175 11.59 -3.91 -5.30
C ARG A 175 11.83 -2.64 -4.47
N PRO A 176 12.06 -1.44 -5.04
CA PRO A 176 12.21 -0.22 -4.24
C PRO A 176 10.98 0.06 -3.35
N ILE A 177 9.78 -0.04 -3.93
CA ILE A 177 8.51 0.15 -3.20
C ILE A 177 8.36 -0.92 -2.12
N THR A 178 8.66 -2.18 -2.41
CA THR A 178 8.58 -3.26 -1.42
C THR A 178 9.54 -3.05 -0.24
N LEU A 179 10.74 -2.51 -0.46
CA LEU A 179 11.66 -2.17 0.62
C LEU A 179 11.11 -1.03 1.49
N MET A 180 10.50 -0.01 0.88
CA MET A 180 9.78 1.05 1.60
C MET A 180 8.63 0.46 2.43
N VAL A 181 7.77 -0.39 1.84
CA VAL A 181 6.67 -1.06 2.56
C VAL A 181 7.21 -1.96 3.68
N ALA A 182 8.31 -2.68 3.48
CA ALA A 182 8.94 -3.52 4.49
C ALA A 182 9.47 -2.68 5.68
N LYS A 183 10.01 -1.50 5.42
CA LYS A 183 10.42 -0.54 6.46
C LYS A 183 9.20 -0.07 7.25
N LYS A 184 8.12 0.33 6.59
CA LYS A 184 6.85 0.73 7.25
C LYS A 184 6.16 -0.42 7.96
N TRP A 185 6.30 -1.65 7.46
CA TRP A 185 5.79 -2.82 8.13
C TRP A 185 6.41 -2.94 9.53
N LEU A 186 7.74 -2.89 9.62
CA LEU A 186 8.46 -3.35 10.81
C LEU A 186 9.01 -2.21 11.70
N GLN A 187 9.07 -0.98 11.16
CA GLN A 187 9.62 0.20 11.85
C GLN A 187 8.75 1.45 11.78
N ASP A 188 7.47 1.35 11.39
CA ASP A 188 6.57 2.50 11.43
C ASP A 188 6.28 2.92 12.88
N THR A 189 7.00 3.95 13.35
CA THR A 189 6.85 4.53 14.69
C THR A 189 5.50 5.24 14.86
N SER A 190 4.88 5.70 13.76
CA SER A 190 3.57 6.34 13.80
C SER A 190 2.43 5.35 13.97
N ARG A 191 2.67 4.07 13.65
CA ARG A 191 1.69 2.96 13.70
C ARG A 191 0.44 3.24 12.87
N THR A 192 0.60 4.05 11.83
CA THR A 192 -0.48 4.42 10.90
C THR A 192 -0.64 3.37 9.80
N TRP A 193 0.45 2.69 9.45
CA TRP A 193 0.42 1.61 8.47
C TRP A 193 -0.17 0.35 9.08
N ASN A 194 -1.06 -0.30 8.34
CA ASN A 194 -1.55 -1.62 8.74
C ASN A 194 -0.44 -2.68 8.54
N ALA A 195 -0.10 -3.39 9.61
CA ALA A 195 1.00 -4.34 9.62
C ALA A 195 0.74 -5.54 8.68
N TYR A 196 -0.48 -6.06 8.64
CA TYR A 196 -0.83 -7.21 7.81
C TYR A 196 -0.81 -6.89 6.30
N ASN A 197 -1.38 -5.75 5.89
CA ASN A 197 -1.35 -5.29 4.50
C ASN A 197 0.08 -5.08 4.02
N SER A 198 0.95 -4.54 4.89
CA SER A 198 2.37 -4.34 4.59
C SER A 198 3.09 -5.68 4.45
N TYR A 199 2.80 -6.64 5.34
CA TYR A 199 3.27 -8.03 5.20
C TYR A 199 2.80 -8.67 3.89
N GLU A 200 1.53 -8.57 3.52
CA GLU A 200 0.98 -9.16 2.29
C GLU A 200 1.69 -8.62 1.05
N TRP A 201 1.98 -7.31 1.02
CA TRP A 201 2.78 -6.71 -0.06
C TRP A 201 4.17 -7.35 -0.16
N VAL A 202 4.89 -7.45 0.96
CA VAL A 202 6.23 -8.07 1.01
C VAL A 202 6.16 -9.55 0.63
N ASN A 203 5.15 -10.27 1.13
CA ASN A 203 4.93 -11.67 0.84
C ASN A 203 4.76 -11.92 -0.66
N LYS A 204 4.10 -11.02 -1.41
CA LYS A 204 3.93 -11.18 -2.86
C LYS A 204 5.23 -11.07 -3.64
N LEU A 205 6.08 -10.08 -3.33
CA LEU A 205 7.37 -9.98 -4.00
C LEU A 205 8.24 -11.22 -3.68
N VAL A 206 8.34 -11.59 -2.40
CA VAL A 206 9.18 -12.72 -1.97
C VAL A 206 8.66 -14.05 -2.53
N ASP A 207 7.34 -14.25 -2.59
CA ASP A 207 6.76 -15.45 -3.23
C ASP A 207 7.16 -15.52 -4.72
N ILE A 208 7.22 -14.39 -5.43
CA ILE A 208 7.69 -14.34 -6.82
C ILE A 208 9.21 -14.64 -6.88
N GLU A 209 10.03 -14.03 -6.01
CA GLU A 209 11.48 -14.28 -5.98
C GLU A 209 11.81 -15.75 -5.68
N GLU A 210 11.18 -16.35 -4.65
CA GLU A 210 11.41 -17.73 -4.21
C GLU A 210 11.04 -18.77 -5.28
N LEU A 211 9.97 -18.54 -6.06
CA LEU A 211 9.56 -19.45 -7.13
C LEU A 211 10.62 -19.59 -8.25
N TYR A 212 11.43 -18.55 -8.48
CA TYR A 212 12.44 -18.56 -9.56
C TYR A 212 13.83 -18.95 -9.10
N ASP A 213 14.18 -18.72 -7.83
CA ASP A 213 15.48 -19.15 -7.30
C ASP A 213 15.56 -20.69 -7.14
N ASP A 214 14.41 -21.36 -6.96
CA ASP A 214 14.32 -22.83 -6.96
C ASP A 214 14.43 -23.44 -8.38
N ASP A 215 13.92 -22.77 -9.41
CA ASP A 215 13.99 -23.24 -10.82
C ASP A 215 15.40 -23.13 -11.44
N ILE A 216 16.30 -22.30 -10.89
CA ILE A 216 17.68 -22.13 -11.37
C ILE A 216 18.64 -23.11 -10.65
N ASN A 217 18.30 -23.59 -9.46
CA ASN A 217 19.10 -24.52 -8.68
C ASN A 217 18.56 -25.95 -8.79
N ASP A 218 18.50 -26.49 -10.00
CA ASP A 218 18.15 -27.89 -10.23
C ASP A 218 19.33 -28.81 -9.86
N THR A 219 19.56 -28.94 -8.56
CA THR A 219 20.23 -30.10 -7.95
C THR A 219 19.49 -30.47 -6.68
N LYS A 220 18.57 -31.44 -6.81
CA LYS A 220 18.07 -32.34 -5.76
C LYS A 220 17.99 -31.73 -4.36
N ILE A 221 16.83 -31.18 -4.02
CA ILE A 221 16.39 -31.12 -2.63
C ILE A 221 15.06 -31.84 -2.55
N ASP A 222 15.05 -32.91 -1.76
CA ASP A 222 13.85 -33.64 -1.37
C ASP A 222 12.77 -32.65 -0.97
N SER A 223 11.69 -32.59 -1.75
CA SER A 223 10.45 -31.91 -1.36
C SER A 223 10.11 -32.32 0.07
N PRO A 224 10.13 -31.40 1.06
CA PRO A 224 9.67 -31.74 2.39
C PRO A 224 8.19 -32.05 2.26
N ARG A 225 7.85 -33.32 2.53
CA ARG A 225 6.49 -33.85 2.60
C ARG A 225 5.52 -32.80 3.16
N LEU A 226 4.50 -32.50 2.36
CA LEU A 226 3.34 -31.69 2.72
C LEU A 226 2.58 -32.37 3.88
N ASP A 227 2.91 -32.02 5.11
CA ASP A 227 2.15 -32.40 6.31
C ASP A 227 1.97 -31.21 7.28
N SER A 228 2.17 -29.98 6.79
CA SER A 228 1.97 -28.76 7.57
C SER A 228 0.54 -28.25 7.43
N THR A 229 -0.15 -28.03 8.55
CA THR A 229 -1.44 -27.31 8.57
C THR A 229 -1.29 -25.91 7.95
N TYR A 230 -2.39 -25.34 7.43
CA TYR A 230 -2.41 -23.96 6.89
C TYR A 230 -1.77 -22.96 7.86
N SER A 231 -2.08 -23.09 9.16
CA SER A 231 -1.51 -22.28 10.24
C SER A 231 0.01 -22.41 10.35
N ALA A 232 0.56 -23.63 10.30
CA ALA A 232 2.01 -23.83 10.33
C ALA A 232 2.71 -23.17 9.11
N ARG A 233 2.09 -23.24 7.93
CA ARG A 233 2.60 -22.57 6.72
C ARG A 233 2.54 -21.05 6.86
N MET A 234 1.43 -20.49 7.35
CA MET A 234 1.27 -19.05 7.57
C MET A 234 2.33 -18.53 8.55
N ARG A 235 2.55 -19.22 9.67
CA ARG A 235 3.55 -18.85 10.66
C ARG A 235 4.96 -18.83 10.09
N LYS A 236 5.34 -19.89 9.37
CA LYS A 236 6.63 -19.96 8.69
C LYS A 236 6.80 -18.83 7.67
N ARG A 237 5.74 -18.49 6.94
CA ARG A 237 5.75 -17.39 5.98
C ARG A 237 6.03 -16.07 6.66
N ILE A 238 5.17 -15.63 7.59
CA ILE A 238 5.33 -14.33 8.28
C ILE A 238 6.76 -14.15 8.81
N LEU A 239 7.32 -15.16 9.48
CA LEU A 239 8.68 -15.08 10.05
C LEU A 239 9.78 -15.04 8.99
N SER A 240 9.66 -15.81 7.91
CA SER A 240 10.69 -15.77 6.85
C SER A 240 10.66 -14.44 6.10
N ARG A 241 9.48 -13.84 5.89
CA ARG A 241 9.34 -12.53 5.23
C ARG A 241 9.85 -11.40 6.14
N ALA A 242 9.62 -11.49 7.45
CA ALA A 242 10.24 -10.59 8.41
C ALA A 242 11.77 -10.73 8.40
N THR A 243 12.29 -11.98 8.33
CA THR A 243 13.74 -12.24 8.24
C THR A 243 14.34 -11.68 6.95
N TRP A 244 13.64 -11.83 5.81
CA TRP A 244 14.02 -11.22 4.54
C TRP A 244 14.10 -9.70 4.66
N ALA A 245 13.06 -9.06 5.20
CA ALA A 245 13.00 -7.62 5.37
C ALA A 245 14.12 -7.10 6.29
N ARG A 246 14.39 -7.81 7.40
CA ARG A 246 15.46 -7.49 8.34
C ARG A 246 16.82 -7.44 7.65
N LYS A 247 17.10 -8.46 6.83
CA LYS A 247 18.36 -8.57 6.09
C LYS A 247 18.44 -7.51 5.00
N ALA A 248 17.37 -7.31 4.25
CA ALA A 248 17.32 -6.38 3.12
C ALA A 248 17.49 -4.91 3.56
N LEU A 249 16.97 -4.57 4.75
CA LEU A 249 17.00 -3.22 5.30
C LEU A 249 18.07 -3.02 6.39
N ASN A 250 18.81 -4.07 6.75
CA ASN A 250 19.80 -4.08 7.84
C ASN A 250 19.23 -3.55 9.17
N LEU A 251 18.14 -4.18 9.63
CA LEU A 251 17.39 -3.74 10.81
C LEU A 251 17.72 -4.56 12.06
N ASP A 252 17.65 -3.89 13.21
CA ASP A 252 17.77 -4.50 14.52
C ASP A 252 16.41 -4.98 15.06
N GLU A 253 16.44 -5.99 15.94
CA GLU A 253 15.25 -6.57 16.54
C GLU A 253 14.87 -5.86 17.85
N GLU A 254 14.21 -4.71 17.72
CA GLU A 254 13.74 -3.90 18.85
C GLU A 254 12.28 -4.22 19.25
N SER A 255 11.77 -3.60 20.30
CA SER A 255 10.37 -3.79 20.74
C SER A 255 9.35 -3.55 19.61
N LEU A 256 9.52 -2.48 18.82
CA LEU A 256 8.65 -2.17 17.68
C LEU A 256 8.66 -3.28 16.63
N TRP A 257 9.83 -3.86 16.34
CA TRP A 257 9.94 -4.99 15.41
C TRP A 257 9.03 -6.16 15.82
N TYR A 258 9.10 -6.54 17.10
CA TYR A 258 8.27 -7.60 17.66
C TYR A 258 6.80 -7.22 17.72
N GLU A 259 6.47 -5.98 18.11
CA GLU A 259 5.12 -5.43 18.11
C GLU A 259 4.46 -5.60 16.73
N ARG A 260 5.16 -5.19 15.67
CA ARG A 260 4.63 -5.19 14.30
C ARG A 260 4.44 -6.60 13.73
N ILE A 261 5.37 -7.52 14.00
CA ILE A 261 5.19 -8.94 13.65
C ILE A 261 4.00 -9.54 14.39
N SER A 262 3.82 -9.18 15.66
CA SER A 262 2.69 -9.66 16.47
C SER A 262 1.35 -9.17 15.93
N GLN A 263 1.26 -7.90 15.50
CA GLN A 263 0.08 -7.37 14.83
C GLN A 263 -0.23 -8.15 13.55
N THR A 264 0.79 -8.50 12.76
CA THR A 264 0.61 -9.37 11.59
C THR A 264 0.07 -10.75 11.97
N PHE A 265 0.58 -11.38 13.04
CA PHE A 265 0.03 -12.66 13.52
C PHE A 265 -1.41 -12.56 13.99
N TYR A 266 -1.74 -11.49 14.73
CA TYR A 266 -3.09 -11.23 15.21
C TYR A 266 -4.10 -11.15 14.05
N GLU A 267 -3.79 -10.34 13.04
CA GLU A 267 -4.63 -10.20 11.84
C GLU A 267 -4.69 -11.49 11.00
N ALA A 268 -3.64 -12.31 11.04
CA ALA A 268 -3.62 -13.65 10.44
C ALA A 268 -4.40 -14.71 11.22
N ASN A 269 -5.07 -14.35 12.33
CA ASN A 269 -5.74 -15.25 13.27
C ASN A 269 -4.80 -16.25 13.99
N GLU A 270 -3.51 -15.95 14.06
CA GLU A 270 -2.49 -16.75 14.76
C GLU A 270 -2.31 -16.25 16.21
N SER A 271 -3.41 -16.21 16.96
CA SER A 271 -3.49 -15.57 18.30
C SER A 271 -2.39 -16.04 19.27
N LYS A 272 -2.05 -17.34 19.27
CA LYS A 272 -0.99 -17.87 20.15
C LYS A 272 0.38 -17.28 19.83
N MET A 273 0.72 -17.14 18.54
CA MET A 273 1.98 -16.51 18.12
C MET A 273 1.97 -15.00 18.39
N ALA A 274 0.82 -14.35 18.18
CA ALA A 274 0.68 -12.94 18.50
C ALA A 274 0.96 -12.68 19.98
N ILE A 275 0.37 -13.46 20.89
CA ILE A 275 0.61 -13.39 22.34
C ILE A 275 2.10 -13.60 22.67
N GLU A 276 2.74 -14.62 22.09
CA GLU A 276 4.17 -14.90 22.31
C GLU A 276 5.05 -13.72 21.90
N TYR A 277 4.84 -13.16 20.70
CA TYR A 277 5.65 -12.07 20.19
C TYR A 277 5.35 -10.73 20.86
N PHE A 278 4.12 -10.46 21.29
CA PHE A 278 3.80 -9.28 22.09
C PHE A 278 4.47 -9.34 23.46
N ASN A 279 4.48 -10.52 24.12
CA ASN A 279 5.23 -10.72 25.35
C ASN A 279 6.73 -10.50 25.14
N LYS A 280 7.26 -10.92 23.97
CA LYS A 280 8.64 -10.61 23.59
C LYS A 280 8.86 -9.10 23.40
N ALA A 281 7.96 -8.38 22.75
CA ALA A 281 8.02 -6.92 22.60
C ALA A 281 8.01 -6.21 23.97
N LYS A 282 7.22 -6.73 24.92
CA LYS A 282 7.08 -6.22 26.30
C LYS A 282 8.31 -6.49 27.17
N SER A 283 9.16 -7.46 26.81
CA SER A 283 10.39 -7.77 27.54
C SER A 283 11.50 -6.71 27.39
N PHE A 284 11.34 -5.77 26.45
CA PHE A 284 12.26 -4.67 26.25
C PHE A 284 12.02 -3.54 27.26
N ALA A 285 13.09 -2.83 27.65
CA ALA A 285 13.01 -1.73 28.62
C ALA A 285 12.07 -0.59 28.16
N PHE A 286 12.00 -0.36 26.85
CA PHE A 286 11.12 0.62 26.24
C PHE A 286 10.23 -0.07 25.22
N TYR A 287 8.93 -0.13 25.51
CA TYR A 287 7.89 -0.62 24.61
C TYR A 287 6.70 0.35 24.64
N TYR A 288 5.92 0.38 23.56
CA TYR A 288 4.81 1.33 23.43
C TYR A 288 3.51 0.73 23.98
N TRP A 289 2.60 1.58 24.45
CA TRP A 289 1.35 1.15 25.09
C TRP A 289 0.47 0.26 24.17
N THR A 290 0.59 0.42 22.86
CA THR A 290 -0.09 -0.38 21.84
C THR A 290 0.25 -1.87 21.93
N VAL A 291 1.41 -2.24 22.48
CA VAL A 291 1.76 -3.64 22.77
C VAL A 291 0.73 -4.25 23.73
N ASN A 292 0.40 -3.57 24.83
CA ASN A 292 -0.56 -4.09 25.79
C ASN A 292 -1.99 -4.10 25.20
N GLU A 293 -2.35 -3.08 24.41
CA GLU A 293 -3.64 -3.03 23.72
C GLU A 293 -3.85 -4.23 22.79
N TYR A 294 -2.92 -4.48 21.87
CA TYR A 294 -3.04 -5.60 20.95
C TYR A 294 -2.84 -6.96 21.63
N LEU A 295 -2.08 -7.03 22.72
CA LEU A 295 -1.98 -8.24 23.53
C LEU A 295 -3.34 -8.58 24.18
N ALA A 296 -4.08 -7.60 24.68
CA ALA A 296 -5.45 -7.79 25.17
C ALA A 296 -6.38 -8.31 24.06
N LEU A 297 -6.28 -7.74 22.85
CA LEU A 297 -7.03 -8.22 21.68
C LEU A 297 -6.67 -9.66 21.31
N ALA A 298 -5.39 -10.02 21.34
CA ALA A 298 -4.92 -11.36 21.03
C ALA A 298 -5.39 -12.39 22.08
N TYR A 299 -5.40 -12.05 23.38
CA TYR A 299 -6.01 -12.87 24.42
C TYR A 299 -7.52 -13.09 24.17
N SER A 300 -8.24 -12.03 23.81
CA SER A 300 -9.67 -12.11 23.46
C SER A 300 -9.92 -12.94 22.20
N GLN A 301 -9.04 -12.90 21.20
CA GLN A 301 -9.20 -13.71 19.98
C GLN A 301 -8.88 -15.20 20.22
N SER A 302 -7.99 -15.50 21.18
CA SER A 302 -7.58 -16.86 21.54
C SER A 302 -8.63 -17.67 22.33
N ARG A 303 -9.93 -17.34 22.26
CA ARG A 303 -11.11 -18.02 22.87
C ARG A 303 -11.19 -19.55 22.79
N SER A 304 -10.20 -20.20 22.19
CA SER A 304 -9.96 -21.64 22.24
C SER A 304 -9.35 -22.13 23.56
N LEU A 305 -9.26 -21.30 24.61
CA LEU A 305 -8.88 -21.74 25.95
C LEU A 305 -10.18 -21.85 26.75
N ASP A 306 -10.56 -23.07 27.12
CA ASP A 306 -11.77 -23.42 27.90
C ASP A 306 -11.79 -22.84 29.33
N ASP A 307 -10.88 -21.92 29.64
CA ASP A 307 -10.67 -21.36 30.97
C ASP A 307 -10.81 -19.83 30.87
N ASP A 308 -11.72 -19.25 31.66
CA ASP A 308 -12.03 -17.80 31.69
C ASP A 308 -10.81 -16.90 31.99
N SER A 309 -9.65 -17.50 32.30
CA SER A 309 -8.32 -16.89 32.39
C SER A 309 -7.98 -15.87 31.29
N TRP A 310 -8.46 -16.06 30.06
CA TRP A 310 -8.18 -15.11 28.96
C TRP A 310 -8.80 -13.73 29.23
N ARG A 311 -9.93 -13.66 29.96
CA ARG A 311 -10.60 -12.40 30.30
C ARG A 311 -9.79 -11.60 31.30
N GLU A 312 -9.24 -12.28 32.31
CA GLU A 312 -8.37 -11.65 33.32
C GLU A 312 -7.11 -11.10 32.66
N CYS A 313 -6.45 -11.91 31.82
CA CYS A 313 -5.29 -11.47 31.04
C CYS A 313 -5.62 -10.28 30.13
N ALA A 314 -6.72 -10.35 29.36
CA ALA A 314 -7.11 -9.26 28.48
C ALA A 314 -7.43 -7.96 29.24
N SER A 315 -8.12 -8.07 30.39
CA SER A 315 -8.45 -6.92 31.22
C SER A 315 -7.21 -6.28 31.82
N TYR A 316 -6.28 -7.08 32.36
CA TYR A 316 -5.02 -6.60 32.92
C TYR A 316 -4.17 -5.84 31.89
N GLU A 317 -4.06 -6.37 30.67
CA GLU A 317 -3.29 -5.74 29.60
C GLU A 317 -3.95 -4.44 29.13
N LEU A 318 -5.28 -4.41 29.04
CA LEU A 318 -6.01 -3.19 28.72
C LEU A 318 -5.86 -2.10 29.80
N GLU A 319 -5.93 -2.48 31.08
CA GLU A 319 -5.67 -1.55 32.19
C GLU A 319 -4.25 -0.98 32.14
N SER A 320 -3.28 -1.81 31.76
CA SER A 320 -1.90 -1.39 31.55
C SER A 320 -1.78 -0.39 30.40
N ALA A 321 -2.47 -0.62 29.27
CA ALA A 321 -2.53 0.33 28.15
C ALA A 321 -3.15 1.67 28.57
N ILE A 322 -4.30 1.64 29.27
CA ILE A 322 -4.98 2.84 29.77
C ILE A 322 -4.10 3.62 30.74
N THR A 323 -3.39 2.93 31.63
CA THR A 323 -2.49 3.56 32.62
C THR A 323 -1.31 4.25 31.94
N ALA A 324 -0.69 3.61 30.95
CA ALA A 324 0.38 4.20 30.16
C ALA A 324 -0.11 5.47 29.42
N LEU A 325 -1.29 5.39 28.82
CA LEU A 325 -1.89 6.53 28.09
C LEU A 325 -2.24 7.71 28.99
N LYS A 326 -2.80 7.45 30.18
CA LYS A 326 -3.05 8.49 31.18
C LYS A 326 -1.76 9.18 31.62
N SER A 327 -0.69 8.40 31.78
CA SER A 327 0.63 8.94 32.16
C SER A 327 1.18 9.85 31.07
N MET A 328 1.14 9.42 29.79
CA MET A 328 1.55 10.24 28.64
C MET A 328 0.71 11.53 28.53
N GLN A 329 -0.59 11.48 28.83
CA GLN A 329 -1.44 12.66 28.82
C GLN A 329 -1.10 13.65 29.95
N MET A 330 -0.75 13.15 31.14
CA MET A 330 -0.33 14.00 32.26
C MET A 330 1.02 14.67 32.00
N GLU A 331 1.98 13.94 31.42
CA GLU A 331 3.27 14.50 30.98
C GLU A 331 3.07 15.62 29.96
N ASN A 332 2.22 15.41 28.95
CA ASN A 332 1.94 16.43 27.94
C ASN A 332 1.27 17.70 28.54
N LYS A 333 0.33 17.54 29.48
CA LYS A 333 -0.30 18.68 30.19
C LYS A 333 0.68 19.46 31.06
N SER A 334 1.71 18.81 31.58
CA SER A 334 2.77 19.50 32.32
C SER A 334 3.75 20.27 31.42
N SER A 335 3.77 19.97 30.12
CA SER A 335 4.54 20.66 29.08
C SER A 335 3.73 21.67 28.25
N GLU A 336 2.42 21.82 28.51
CA GLU A 336 1.46 22.60 27.72
C GLU A 336 1.51 24.13 27.97
N ASP A 337 2.71 24.70 28.00
CA ASP A 337 2.88 26.16 27.73
C ASP A 337 3.07 26.43 26.22
N GLU A 338 3.08 25.41 25.34
CA GLU A 338 3.20 25.59 23.87
C GLU A 338 2.28 24.67 23.01
N ARG A 339 1.19 25.27 22.49
CA ARG A 339 0.48 25.06 21.19
C ARG A 339 -0.24 23.74 20.79
N SER A 340 -1.14 23.95 19.82
CA SER A 340 -2.31 23.17 19.34
C SER A 340 -2.12 21.73 18.83
N ASP A 341 -0.88 21.27 18.58
CA ASP A 341 -0.62 19.91 18.08
C ASP A 341 -0.89 18.82 19.12
N SER A 342 -0.87 19.18 20.41
CA SER A 342 -1.22 18.30 21.52
C SER A 342 -2.66 17.77 21.41
N LEU A 343 -3.60 18.64 21.03
CA LEU A 343 -5.03 18.31 21.04
C LEU A 343 -5.42 17.29 19.95
N ALA A 344 -4.80 17.35 18.77
CA ALA A 344 -5.04 16.38 17.69
C ALA A 344 -4.55 14.97 18.09
N ARG A 345 -3.36 14.88 18.69
CA ARG A 345 -2.81 13.60 19.20
C ARG A 345 -3.65 13.02 20.34
N ILE A 346 -4.20 13.87 21.22
CA ILE A 346 -5.10 13.45 22.31
C ILE A 346 -6.43 12.93 21.76
N LEU A 347 -6.96 13.52 20.68
CA LEU A 347 -8.18 13.05 20.01
C LEU A 347 -7.98 11.69 19.33
N ASP A 348 -6.87 11.48 18.65
CA ASP A 348 -6.53 10.18 18.02
C ASP A 348 -6.34 9.06 19.06
N LEU A 349 -5.67 9.37 20.18
CA LEU A 349 -5.51 8.44 21.31
C LEU A 349 -6.85 7.98 21.88
N ASN A 350 -7.76 8.92 22.12
CA ASN A 350 -9.08 8.61 22.66
C ASN A 350 -9.95 7.83 21.67
N GLN A 351 -9.82 8.11 20.36
CA GLN A 351 -10.59 7.43 19.32
C GLN A 351 -10.10 5.99 19.09
N ALA A 352 -8.79 5.74 19.13
CA ALA A 352 -8.22 4.39 19.07
C ALA A 352 -8.70 3.54 20.25
N LEU A 353 -8.64 4.10 21.46
CA LEU A 353 -9.07 3.44 22.69
C LEU A 353 -10.58 3.13 22.68
N PHE A 354 -11.41 4.05 22.17
CA PHE A 354 -12.85 3.83 22.07
C PHE A 354 -13.22 2.75 21.05
N ARG A 355 -12.49 2.65 19.92
CA ARG A 355 -12.72 1.59 18.91
C ARG A 355 -12.40 0.21 19.48
N ASN A 356 -11.31 0.07 20.23
CA ASN A 356 -10.89 -1.21 20.79
C ASN A 356 -11.68 -1.59 22.05
N LEU A 357 -12.08 -0.61 22.88
CA LEU A 357 -13.07 -0.83 23.94
C LEU A 357 -14.42 -1.29 23.36
N ALA A 358 -14.90 -0.69 22.27
CA ALA A 358 -16.16 -1.09 21.63
C ALA A 358 -16.13 -2.55 21.13
N GLN A 359 -14.98 -3.03 20.65
CA GLN A 359 -14.77 -4.43 20.25
C GLN A 359 -14.79 -5.40 21.45
N LEU A 360 -14.43 -4.93 22.64
CA LEU A 360 -14.46 -5.70 23.89
C LEU A 360 -15.81 -5.61 24.62
N THR A 361 -16.55 -4.51 24.51
CA THR A 361 -17.87 -4.31 25.18
C THR A 361 -19.06 -4.90 24.42
N LEU A 362 -18.87 -5.40 23.21
CA LEU A 362 -19.89 -6.14 22.45
C LEU A 362 -20.03 -7.62 22.92
N TRP A 363 -19.52 -7.96 24.10
CA TRP A 363 -19.48 -9.31 24.67
C TRP A 363 -20.14 -9.40 26.05
#